data_AF-A0A9D1DZ56-F1
#
_entry.id   AF-A0A9D1DZ56-F1
#
_cell.length_a   1.000
_cell.length_b   1.000
_cell.length_c   1.000
_cell.angle_alpha   90.00
_cell.angle_beta   90.00
_cell.angle_gamma   90.00
#
_symmetry.space_group_name_H-M   'P 1'
#
loop_
_entity.id
_entity.type
_entity.pdbx_description
1 polymer ?
#
loop_
_entity_poly.entity_id
_entity_poly.type
_entity_poly.pdbx_seq_one_letter_code
_entity_poly.pdbx_strand_id
1 'polypeptide(L)'
;MSALRPYQQEAVGSIRGEWDRGTLKTLLVLPTGTGKTVVFSAVTALEVREGRRVLILAHRGELLQQAADKLRKFTGLGSAVEKAEETALGSLFRVTVGSVQSLQRPARLIRFPSDYYDTIIIDEAHHAISDGYLRVLDHFPDARVLGVTATPDRGDMRNLGSLFQSLAYEYTLPQ
;
A
#
# COMPACT_ATOMS: atom_id res chain seq x y z
N MET A 1 17.08 -7.71 -7.27
CA MET A 1 16.72 -7.02 -6.02
C MET A 1 17.99 -6.83 -5.21
N SER A 2 18.26 -5.61 -4.71
CA SER A 2 19.28 -5.44 -3.67
C SER A 2 18.81 -6.14 -2.40
N ALA A 3 19.73 -6.73 -1.62
CA ALA A 3 19.38 -7.47 -0.42
C ALA A 3 18.65 -6.57 0.61
N LEU A 4 17.54 -7.08 1.16
CA LEU A 4 16.82 -6.45 2.26
C LEU A 4 17.64 -6.51 3.55
N ARG A 5 17.58 -5.47 4.38
CA ARG A 5 18.15 -5.52 5.74
C ARG A 5 17.37 -6.51 6.61
N PRO A 6 17.95 -7.10 7.68
CA PRO A 6 17.26 -8.09 8.51
C PRO A 6 15.87 -7.65 8.99
N TYR A 7 15.75 -6.45 9.59
CA TYR A 7 14.44 -5.93 10.03
C TYR A 7 13.44 -5.73 8.87
N GLN A 8 13.93 -5.44 7.65
CA GLN A 8 13.06 -5.31 6.48
C GLN A 8 12.54 -6.68 6.03
N GLN A 9 13.35 -7.74 6.16
CA GLN A 9 12.92 -9.12 5.90
C GLN A 9 11.89 -9.58 6.93
N GLU A 10 12.14 -9.31 8.21
CA GLU A 10 11.20 -9.57 9.31
C GLU A 10 9.87 -8.83 9.11
N ALA A 11 9.92 -7.56 8.71
CA ALA A 11 8.73 -6.77 8.42
C ALA A 11 7.91 -7.39 7.27
N VAL A 12 8.55 -7.75 6.15
CA VAL A 12 7.87 -8.42 5.02
C VAL A 12 7.24 -9.75 5.46
N GLY A 13 7.97 -10.56 6.23
CA GLY A 13 7.48 -11.84 6.75
C GLY A 13 6.29 -11.66 7.69
N SER A 14 6.33 -10.66 8.57
CA SER A 14 5.26 -10.38 9.53
C SER A 14 3.98 -9.88 8.83
N ILE A 15 4.12 -9.00 7.83
CA ILE A 15 2.99 -8.51 7.01
C ILE A 15 2.27 -9.68 6.32
N ARG A 16 3.03 -10.54 5.64
CA ARG A 16 2.45 -11.71 4.98
C ARG A 16 1.86 -12.70 5.97
N GLY A 17 2.52 -12.90 7.10
CA GLY A 17 2.02 -13.74 8.18
C GLY A 17 0.65 -13.31 8.71
N GLU A 18 0.42 -12.00 8.86
CA GLU A 18 -0.92 -11.48 9.19
C GLU A 18 -1.95 -11.82 8.12
N TRP A 19 -1.63 -11.55 6.85
CA TRP A 19 -2.54 -11.84 5.74
C TRP A 19 -2.85 -13.32 5.56
N ASP A 20 -1.87 -14.20 5.77
CA ASP A 20 -2.04 -15.65 5.65
C ASP A 20 -2.85 -16.23 6.83
N ARG A 21 -2.93 -15.51 7.95
CA ARG A 21 -3.84 -15.82 9.08
C ARG A 21 -5.26 -15.28 8.91
N GLY A 22 -5.53 -14.54 7.82
CA GLY A 22 -6.83 -13.92 7.56
C GLY A 22 -6.99 -12.49 8.11
N THR A 23 -5.95 -11.91 8.71
CA THR A 23 -5.94 -10.49 9.09
C THR A 23 -5.70 -9.64 7.86
N LEU A 24 -6.75 -9.22 7.15
CA LEU A 24 -6.62 -8.53 5.86
C LEU A 24 -6.00 -7.13 5.96
N LYS A 25 -6.23 -6.38 7.04
CA LYS A 25 -5.79 -4.98 7.17
C LYS A 25 -4.73 -4.84 8.25
N THR A 26 -3.48 -4.60 7.87
CA THR A 26 -2.35 -4.49 8.81
C THR A 26 -1.52 -3.22 8.60
N LEU A 27 -0.86 -2.78 9.67
CA LEU A 27 -0.02 -1.58 9.69
C LEU A 27 1.47 -1.94 9.81
N LEU A 28 2.30 -1.18 9.10
CA LEU A 28 3.76 -1.15 9.22
C LEU A 28 4.20 0.24 9.67
N VAL A 29 4.90 0.31 10.81
CA VAL A 29 5.46 1.56 11.34
C VAL A 29 6.98 1.51 11.22
N LEU A 30 7.53 2.42 10.40
CA LEU A 30 8.98 2.53 10.18
C LEU A 30 9.38 4.01 10.15
N PRO A 31 10.41 4.43 10.91
CA PRO A 31 10.92 5.80 10.89
C PRO A 31 11.33 6.26 9.49
N THR A 32 11.35 7.57 9.28
CA THR A 32 11.78 8.14 8.01
C THR A 32 13.24 7.76 7.74
N GLY A 33 13.57 7.41 6.50
CA GLY A 33 14.92 6.98 6.11
C GLY A 33 15.26 5.50 6.37
N THR A 34 14.40 4.70 6.99
CA THR A 34 14.64 3.25 7.21
C THR A 34 14.11 2.35 6.07
N GLY A 35 13.66 2.96 4.97
CA GLY A 35 13.30 2.21 3.76
C GLY A 35 11.88 1.64 3.74
N LYS A 36 10.88 2.39 4.23
CA LYS A 36 9.44 2.10 4.00
C LYS A 36 9.13 1.66 2.57
N THR A 37 9.59 2.45 1.59
CA THR A 37 9.38 2.12 0.17
C THR A 37 10.04 0.81 -0.25
N VAL A 38 11.19 0.46 0.35
CA VAL A 38 11.87 -0.81 0.08
C VAL A 38 11.02 -1.98 0.57
N VAL A 39 10.47 -1.88 1.78
CA VAL A 39 9.61 -2.93 2.36
C VAL A 39 8.34 -3.11 1.55
N PHE A 40 7.57 -2.06 1.29
CA PHE A 40 6.32 -2.23 0.53
C PHE A 40 6.58 -2.61 -0.93
N SER A 41 7.72 -2.23 -1.52
CA SER A 41 8.10 -2.70 -2.86
C SER A 41 8.43 -4.19 -2.87
N ALA A 42 9.07 -4.71 -1.82
CA ALA A 42 9.32 -6.14 -1.66
C ALA A 42 8.00 -6.92 -1.50
N VAL A 43 7.07 -6.42 -0.68
CA VAL A 43 5.71 -6.97 -0.56
C VAL A 43 5.02 -6.96 -1.91
N THR A 44 5.02 -5.83 -2.62
CA THR A 44 4.42 -5.70 -3.96
C THR A 44 4.97 -6.75 -4.93
N ALA A 45 6.29 -6.95 -4.92
CA ALA A 45 6.92 -7.94 -5.79
C ALA A 45 6.50 -9.38 -5.48
N LEU A 46 6.31 -9.72 -4.21
CA LEU A 46 5.82 -11.03 -3.80
C LEU A 46 4.37 -11.25 -4.23
N GLU A 47 3.48 -10.28 -3.97
CA GLU A 47 2.07 -10.38 -4.38
C GLU A 47 1.93 -10.51 -5.90
N VAL A 48 2.66 -9.70 -6.68
CA VAL A 48 2.68 -9.80 -8.15
C VAL A 48 3.18 -11.16 -8.63
N ARG A 49 4.18 -11.73 -7.95
CA ARG A 49 4.72 -13.06 -8.29
C ARG A 49 3.72 -14.19 -8.01
N GLU A 50 2.78 -13.96 -7.09
CA GLU A 50 1.64 -14.83 -6.82
C GLU A 50 0.43 -14.53 -7.74
N GLY A 51 0.61 -13.67 -8.74
CA GLY A 51 -0.41 -13.35 -9.74
C GLY A 51 -1.36 -12.22 -9.34
N ARG A 52 -1.21 -11.66 -8.14
CA ARG A 52 -2.10 -10.63 -7.60
C ARG A 52 -1.90 -9.25 -8.26
N ARG A 53 -2.97 -8.47 -8.30
CA ARG A 53 -3.00 -7.06 -8.70
C ARG A 53 -2.84 -6.17 -7.46
N VAL A 54 -1.87 -5.27 -7.52
CA VAL A 54 -1.51 -4.39 -6.41
C VAL A 54 -1.84 -2.94 -6.75
N LEU A 55 -2.57 -2.26 -5.88
CA LEU A 55 -2.82 -0.82 -5.92
C LEU A 55 -1.98 -0.13 -4.83
N ILE A 56 -1.11 0.79 -5.24
CA ILE A 56 -0.38 1.67 -4.33
C ILE A 56 -1.09 3.03 -4.34
N LEU A 57 -1.75 3.37 -3.24
CA LEU A 57 -2.48 4.62 -3.08
C LEU A 57 -1.62 5.68 -2.41
N ALA A 58 -1.67 6.89 -2.96
CA ALA A 58 -1.16 8.08 -2.30
C ALA A 58 -2.06 9.29 -2.55
N HIS A 59 -2.00 10.26 -1.63
CA HIS A 59 -2.72 11.52 -1.77
C HIS A 59 -2.05 12.49 -2.76
N ARG A 60 -0.72 12.60 -2.69
CA ARG A 60 0.06 13.57 -3.49
C ARG A 60 0.57 12.93 -4.78
N GLY A 61 0.27 13.56 -5.92
CA GLY A 61 0.63 13.03 -7.24
C GLY A 61 2.14 12.85 -7.47
N GLU A 62 2.98 13.69 -6.86
CA GLU A 62 4.45 13.56 -6.92
C GLU A 62 4.96 12.32 -6.20
N LEU A 63 4.29 11.90 -5.11
CA LEU A 63 4.64 10.69 -4.37
C LEU A 63 4.34 9.42 -5.18
N LEU A 64 3.34 9.44 -6.05
CA LEU A 64 3.02 8.32 -6.94
C LEU A 64 4.16 8.05 -7.93
N GLN A 65 4.69 9.09 -8.57
CA GLN A 65 5.81 8.93 -9.50
C GLN A 65 7.06 8.41 -8.77
N GLN A 66 7.35 8.96 -7.59
CA GLN A 66 8.46 8.48 -6.77
C GLN A 66 8.28 7.01 -6.33
N ALA A 67 7.06 6.61 -5.97
CA ALA A 67 6.75 5.23 -5.62
C ALA A 67 6.95 4.29 -6.83
N ALA A 68 6.45 4.66 -8.00
CA ALA A 68 6.64 3.91 -9.25
C ALA A 68 8.13 3.76 -9.61
N ASP A 69 8.89 4.87 -9.57
CA ASP A 69 10.31 4.87 -9.91
C ASP A 69 11.13 4.01 -8.94
N LYS A 70 10.86 4.13 -7.62
CA LYS A 70 11.52 3.32 -6.60
C LYS A 70 11.16 1.84 -6.72
N LEU A 71 9.88 1.53 -6.98
CA LEU A 71 9.42 0.16 -7.22
C LEU A 71 10.16 -0.45 -8.41
N ARG A 72 10.19 0.26 -9.55
CA ARG A 72 10.88 -0.18 -10.77
C ARG A 72 12.38 -0.37 -10.52
N LYS A 73 13.03 0.57 -9.85
CA LYS A 73 14.46 0.48 -9.53
C LYS A 73 14.79 -0.72 -8.62
N PHE A 74 13.94 -1.02 -7.65
CA PHE A 74 14.20 -2.06 -6.66
C PHE A 74 13.80 -3.47 -7.15
N THR A 75 12.69 -3.57 -7.87
CA THR A 75 12.04 -4.85 -8.24
C THR A 75 12.08 -5.16 -9.73
N GLY A 76 12.26 -4.15 -10.59
CA GLY A 76 12.09 -4.26 -12.04
C GLY A 76 10.63 -4.16 -12.50
N LEU A 77 9.66 -4.10 -11.59
CA LEU A 77 8.24 -4.04 -11.94
C LEU A 77 7.85 -2.69 -12.53
N GLY A 78 7.13 -2.73 -13.65
CA GLY A 78 6.40 -1.58 -14.17
C GLY A 78 5.04 -1.43 -13.49
N SER A 79 4.48 -0.23 -13.56
CA SER A 79 3.18 0.11 -12.99
C SER A 79 2.36 0.98 -13.94
N ALA A 80 1.05 0.75 -13.96
CA ALA A 80 0.10 1.69 -14.56
C ALA A 80 -0.15 2.89 -13.62
N VAL A 81 -0.62 3.99 -14.18
CA VAL A 81 -1.01 5.19 -13.42
C VAL A 81 -2.52 5.35 -13.44
N GLU A 82 -3.10 5.62 -12.27
CA GLU A 82 -4.53 5.90 -12.10
C GLU A 82 -4.70 7.29 -11.46
N LYS A 83 -4.73 8.34 -12.31
CA LYS A 83 -4.70 9.74 -11.88
C LYS A 83 -5.24 10.67 -12.97
N ALA A 84 -6.00 11.69 -12.58
CA ALA A 84 -6.49 12.73 -13.50
C ALA A 84 -7.19 12.15 -14.74
N GLU A 85 -6.65 12.25 -15.95
CA GLU A 85 -7.23 11.64 -17.16
C GLU A 85 -6.66 10.23 -17.47
N GLU A 86 -5.55 9.84 -16.83
CA GLU A 86 -4.87 8.56 -17.05
C GLU A 86 -5.60 7.43 -16.35
N THR A 87 -5.76 6.26 -16.99
CA THR A 87 -6.38 5.09 -16.37
C THR A 87 -5.54 3.82 -16.45
N ALA A 88 -5.59 3.02 -15.39
CA ALA A 88 -4.96 1.72 -15.32
C ALA A 88 -5.78 0.58 -15.95
N LEU A 89 -7.05 0.84 -16.29
CA LEU A 89 -7.90 -0.14 -16.96
C LEU A 89 -7.33 -0.51 -18.34
N GLY A 90 -7.29 -1.81 -18.64
CA GLY A 90 -6.71 -2.34 -19.87
C GLY A 90 -5.18 -2.42 -19.88
N SER A 91 -4.50 -1.97 -18.82
CA SER A 91 -3.06 -2.13 -18.70
C SER A 91 -2.67 -3.60 -18.48
N LEU A 92 -1.53 -4.00 -19.05
CA LEU A 92 -0.89 -5.29 -18.79
C LEU A 92 -0.12 -5.32 -17.47
N PHE A 93 0.10 -4.15 -16.82
CA PHE A 93 0.79 -4.09 -15.54
C PHE A 93 -0.11 -4.61 -14.42
N ARG A 94 0.46 -5.44 -13.55
CA ARG A 94 -0.21 -5.92 -12.32
C ARG A 94 -0.13 -4.92 -11.17
N VAL A 95 0.71 -3.89 -11.28
CA VAL A 95 0.82 -2.82 -10.29
C VAL A 95 0.17 -1.56 -10.83
N THR A 96 -0.62 -0.90 -10.00
CA THR A 96 -1.16 0.44 -10.27
C THR A 96 -0.69 1.39 -9.18
N VAL A 97 -0.15 2.55 -9.57
CA VAL A 97 0.03 3.69 -8.66
C VAL A 97 -1.14 4.65 -8.87
N GLY A 98 -1.94 4.85 -7.82
CA GLY A 98 -3.23 5.54 -7.92
C GLY A 98 -3.36 6.71 -6.97
N SER A 99 -3.93 7.81 -7.47
CA SER A 99 -4.32 8.93 -6.62
C SER A 99 -5.66 8.65 -5.96
N VAL A 100 -5.71 8.68 -4.62
CA VAL A 100 -6.99 8.58 -3.90
C VAL A 100 -7.98 9.66 -4.34
N GLN A 101 -7.50 10.87 -4.65
CA GLN A 101 -8.35 11.99 -5.10
C GLN A 101 -9.08 11.69 -6.41
N SER A 102 -8.44 10.92 -7.31
CA SER A 102 -9.03 10.50 -8.57
C SER A 102 -9.92 9.29 -8.35
N LEU A 103 -9.39 8.26 -7.69
CA LEU A 103 -10.05 6.96 -7.57
C LEU A 103 -11.29 7.00 -6.66
N GLN A 104 -11.34 7.90 -5.66
CA GLN A 104 -12.53 8.04 -4.79
C GLN A 104 -13.79 8.54 -5.51
N ARG A 105 -13.68 9.00 -6.77
CA ARG A 105 -14.84 9.55 -7.51
C ARG A 105 -15.76 8.40 -7.91
N PRO A 106 -17.06 8.41 -7.53
CA PRO A 106 -17.94 7.26 -7.76
C PRO A 106 -18.00 6.77 -9.21
N ALA A 107 -18.13 7.70 -10.17
CA ALA A 107 -18.17 7.38 -11.61
C ALA A 107 -16.89 6.71 -12.13
N ARG A 108 -15.78 6.89 -11.42
CA ARG A 108 -14.49 6.29 -11.75
C ARG A 108 -14.29 4.97 -11.04
N LEU A 109 -14.56 4.93 -9.74
CA LEU A 109 -14.41 3.75 -8.90
C LEU A 109 -15.24 2.57 -9.41
N ILE A 110 -16.50 2.83 -9.80
CA ILE A 110 -17.43 1.81 -10.31
C ILE A 110 -16.96 1.12 -11.61
N ARG A 111 -15.99 1.71 -12.32
CA ARG A 111 -15.40 1.10 -13.53
C ARG A 111 -14.48 -0.07 -13.19
N PHE A 112 -14.01 -0.16 -11.95
CA PHE A 112 -13.21 -1.26 -11.45
C PHE A 112 -14.15 -2.30 -10.82
N PRO A 113 -14.09 -3.58 -11.22
CA PRO A 113 -14.70 -4.67 -10.44
C PRO A 113 -14.23 -4.63 -8.98
N SER A 114 -15.06 -5.05 -8.03
CA SER A 114 -14.73 -5.04 -6.59
C SER A 114 -13.60 -6.01 -6.21
N ASP A 115 -13.27 -6.95 -7.10
CA ASP A 115 -12.17 -7.91 -7.00
C ASP A 115 -10.97 -7.55 -7.90
N TYR A 116 -10.94 -6.34 -8.47
CA TYR A 116 -9.88 -5.95 -9.42
C TYR A 116 -8.49 -5.82 -8.77
N TYR A 117 -8.42 -5.44 -7.49
CA TYR A 117 -7.17 -5.38 -6.74
C TYR A 117 -7.22 -6.34 -5.57
N ASP A 118 -6.26 -7.25 -5.50
CA ASP A 118 -6.12 -8.19 -4.39
C ASP A 118 -5.33 -7.58 -3.21
N THR A 119 -4.54 -6.53 -3.47
CA THR A 119 -3.72 -5.87 -2.47
C THR A 119 -3.74 -4.36 -2.64
N ILE A 120 -3.93 -3.64 -1.54
CA ILE A 120 -3.90 -2.18 -1.48
C ILE A 120 -2.81 -1.76 -0.48
N ILE A 121 -1.87 -0.95 -0.94
CA ILE A 121 -0.82 -0.35 -0.11
C ILE A 121 -1.13 1.13 0.02
N ILE A 122 -1.21 1.63 1.26
CA ILE A 122 -1.42 3.04 1.57
C ILE A 122 -0.14 3.59 2.17
N ASP A 123 0.53 4.48 1.45
CA ASP A 123 1.63 5.28 2.00
C ASP A 123 1.06 6.47 2.77
N GLU A 124 1.69 6.86 3.87
CA GLU A 124 1.16 7.84 4.83
C GLU A 124 -0.20 7.42 5.40
N ALA A 125 -0.25 6.19 5.95
CA ALA A 125 -1.48 5.56 6.45
C ALA A 125 -2.27 6.39 7.47
N HIS A 126 -1.68 7.37 8.15
CA HIS A 126 -2.42 8.30 9.03
C HIS A 126 -3.54 9.06 8.30
N HIS A 127 -3.51 9.14 6.96
CA HIS A 127 -4.61 9.69 6.17
C HIS A 127 -5.73 8.70 5.80
N ALA A 128 -5.54 7.39 6.05
CA ALA A 128 -6.41 6.32 5.58
C ALA A 128 -7.83 6.33 6.17
N ILE A 129 -8.03 7.06 7.27
CA ILE A 129 -9.34 7.23 7.93
C ILE A 129 -10.25 8.25 7.24
N SER A 130 -9.76 8.97 6.23
CA SER A 130 -10.60 9.94 5.52
C SER A 130 -11.56 9.25 4.54
N ASP A 131 -12.73 9.85 4.33
CA ASP A 131 -13.81 9.31 3.50
C ASP A 131 -13.36 8.84 2.12
N GLY A 132 -12.35 9.51 1.53
CA GLY A 132 -11.81 9.14 0.23
C GLY A 132 -11.09 7.80 0.23
N TYR A 133 -10.28 7.52 1.25
CA TYR A 133 -9.63 6.22 1.39
C TYR A 133 -10.65 5.16 1.77
N LEU A 134 -11.52 5.43 2.75
CA LEU A 134 -12.55 4.49 3.17
C LEU A 134 -13.44 4.05 2.00
N ARG A 135 -13.92 4.99 1.18
CA ARG A 135 -14.71 4.66 -0.02
C ARG A 135 -13.98 3.74 -1.00
N VAL A 136 -12.67 3.95 -1.19
CA VAL A 136 -11.87 3.07 -2.05
C VAL A 136 -11.72 1.70 -1.42
N LEU A 137 -11.44 1.62 -0.11
CA LEU A 137 -11.30 0.35 0.60
C LEU A 137 -12.62 -0.44 0.67
N ASP A 138 -13.75 0.24 0.85
CA ASP A 138 -15.08 -0.37 0.90
C ASP A 138 -15.49 -0.95 -0.46
N HIS A 139 -14.97 -0.39 -1.56
CA HIS A 139 -15.19 -0.92 -2.91
C HIS A 139 -14.38 -2.20 -3.19
N PHE A 140 -13.26 -2.40 -2.48
CA PHE A 140 -12.40 -3.59 -2.60
C PHE A 140 -12.36 -4.37 -1.27
N PRO A 141 -13.50 -4.94 -0.82
CA PRO A 141 -13.64 -5.44 0.55
C PRO A 141 -12.74 -6.64 0.88
N ASP A 142 -12.39 -7.45 -0.13
CA ASP A 142 -11.57 -8.67 0.03
C ASP A 142 -10.07 -8.40 -0.14
N ALA A 143 -9.68 -7.18 -0.48
CA ALA A 143 -8.28 -6.83 -0.68
C ALA A 143 -7.48 -6.89 0.63
N ARG A 144 -6.27 -7.43 0.56
CA ARG A 144 -5.26 -7.28 1.60
C ARG A 144 -4.82 -5.81 1.66
N VAL A 145 -4.89 -5.17 2.82
CA VAL A 145 -4.51 -3.76 3.00
C VAL A 145 -3.27 -3.65 3.87
N LEU A 146 -2.24 -2.99 3.35
CA LEU A 146 -1.06 -2.59 4.09
C LEU A 146 -1.04 -1.07 4.25
N GLY A 147 -1.19 -0.58 5.47
CA GLY A 147 -0.87 0.79 5.81
C GLY A 147 0.61 0.92 6.14
N VAL A 148 1.30 1.89 5.55
CA VAL A 148 2.69 2.20 5.88
C VAL A 148 2.78 3.64 6.36
N THR A 149 3.42 3.86 7.51
CA THR A 149 3.62 5.23 8.01
C THR A 149 4.88 5.37 8.86
N ALA A 150 5.31 6.62 9.07
CA ALA A 150 6.32 6.95 10.09
C ALA A 150 5.73 6.71 11.49
N THR A 151 6.52 6.91 12.55
CA THR A 151 6.01 6.86 13.92
C THR A 151 4.87 7.87 14.08
N PRO A 152 3.61 7.41 14.18
CA PRO A 152 2.46 8.29 14.27
C PRO A 152 2.31 8.78 15.71
N ASP A 153 1.56 9.88 15.91
CA ASP A 153 1.28 10.34 17.27
C ASP A 153 0.20 9.46 17.95
N ARG A 154 -0.09 9.74 19.22
CA ARG A 154 -1.09 8.95 19.98
C ARG A 154 -2.52 9.09 19.42
N GLY A 155 -2.87 10.25 18.86
CA GLY A 155 -4.17 10.49 18.24
C GLY A 155 -4.31 9.71 16.94
N ASP A 156 -3.28 9.77 16.10
CA ASP A 156 -3.18 8.99 14.87
C ASP A 156 -3.28 7.49 15.14
N MET A 157 -2.55 6.95 16.13
CA MET A 157 -2.62 5.53 16.49
C MET A 157 -4.03 5.07 16.87
N ARG A 158 -4.77 5.88 17.62
CA ARG A 158 -6.15 5.54 17.99
C ARG A 158 -7.05 5.47 16.77
N ASN A 159 -6.90 6.42 15.85
CA ASN A 159 -7.68 6.45 14.63
C ASN A 159 -7.31 5.29 13.69
N LEU A 160 -6.03 5.01 13.53
CA LEU A 160 -5.53 3.88 12.73
C LEU A 160 -6.06 2.54 13.26
N GLY A 161 -6.17 2.38 14.58
CA GLY A 161 -6.74 1.19 15.20
C GLY A 161 -8.22 0.93 14.89
N SER A 162 -8.94 1.91 14.33
CA SER A 162 -10.31 1.70 13.83
C SER A 162 -10.38 1.04 12.45
N LEU A 163 -9.29 1.14 11.67
CA LEU A 163 -9.21 0.62 10.29
C LEU A 163 -8.29 -0.61 10.19
N PHE A 164 -7.14 -0.58 10.84
CA PHE A 164 -6.15 -1.65 10.81
C PHE A 164 -6.38 -2.61 11.97
N GLN A 165 -6.45 -3.91 11.64
CA GLN A 165 -6.75 -5.00 12.56
C GLN A 165 -5.52 -5.43 13.37
N SER A 166 -4.32 -5.12 12.87
CA SER A 166 -3.04 -5.46 13.50
C SER A 166 -1.94 -4.46 13.19
N LEU A 167 -0.92 -4.43 14.04
CA LEU A 167 0.39 -3.83 13.77
C LEU A 167 1.35 -4.98 13.43
N ALA A 168 1.59 -5.23 12.14
CA ALA A 168 2.44 -6.34 11.70
C ALA A 168 3.90 -6.17 12.15
N TYR A 169 4.41 -4.94 12.10
CA TYR A 169 5.79 -4.66 12.49
C TYR A 169 5.97 -3.19 12.84
N GLU A 170 6.76 -2.94 13.88
CA GLU A 170 7.24 -1.63 14.27
C GLU A 170 8.75 -1.67 14.47
N TYR A 171 9.46 -0.75 13.82
CA TYR A 171 10.89 -0.56 14.03
C TYR A 171 11.15 0.76 14.74
N THR A 172 11.80 0.72 15.89
CA THR A 172 12.28 1.93 16.57
C THR A 172 13.78 2.08 16.33
N LEU A 173 14.26 3.32 16.12
CA LEU A 173 15.70 3.57 16.07
C LEU A 173 16.30 3.28 17.46
N PRO A 174 17.46 2.59 17.54
CA PRO A 174 18.21 2.50 18.79
C PRO A 174 18.49 3.91 19.32
N GLN A 175 18.32 4.12 20.62
CA GLN A 175 18.75 5.36 21.29
C GLN A 175 20.27 5.49 21.28
#